data_AF-A0A0N5A792-F1
#
_entry.id   AF-A0A0N5A792-F1
#
_cell.length_a   1.000
_cell.length_b   1.000
_cell.length_c   1.000
_cell.angle_alpha   90.00
_cell.angle_beta   90.00
_cell.angle_gamma   90.00
#
_symmetry.space_group_name_H-M   'P 1'
#
loop_
_entity.id
_entity.type
_entity.pdbx_description
1 polymer ?
#
loop_
_entity_poly.entity_id
_entity_poly.type
_entity_poly.pdbx_seq_one_letter_code
_entity_poly.pdbx_strand_id
1 'polypeptide(L)'
;MCPSIIIKNYIIPKDFKKEYYNLRNISKRIVKKFDIYPINEARNVARLGKKTILFLSGDIENYSSNGYERKVSKLATVYLLEQRRKIVLVHRRFEYEKGFKRPKNKKELKKLLDRKKAGIFHSFQFVGAHYIRGLKEWLAVPENGNETSSFMTINYTNPIWEPQFVGDDRVPFHDEIFPYRFRSNTHLGNIMCHQEFRFTILNDVFTAHEGRKRRLEDNEVKFYVEGHKKVKNIISKFNGNLKKMYPHMKNICKNMTVGSTGYIAKRYKQLMANGTI
;
A
#
# COMPACT_ATOMS: atom_id res chain seq x y z
N MET A 1 -22.46 -5.45 -6.44
CA MET A 1 -22.38 -4.69 -7.71
C MET A 1 -20.92 -4.29 -7.94
N CYS A 2 -20.31 -4.72 -9.05
CA CYS A 2 -19.01 -4.15 -9.45
C CYS A 2 -19.22 -2.67 -9.83
N PRO A 3 -18.39 -1.74 -9.34
CA PRO A 3 -18.50 -0.35 -9.76
C PRO A 3 -18.25 -0.24 -11.27
N SER A 4 -19.21 0.33 -11.98
CA SER A 4 -19.08 0.62 -13.41
C SER A 4 -18.28 1.91 -13.57
N ILE A 5 -17.11 1.83 -14.20
CA ILE A 5 -16.36 3.02 -14.60
C ILE A 5 -17.06 3.60 -15.84
N ILE A 6 -17.68 4.77 -15.70
CA ILE A 6 -18.24 5.51 -16.84
C ILE A 6 -17.10 6.37 -17.40
N ILE A 7 -16.41 5.86 -18.41
CA ILE A 7 -15.43 6.66 -19.16
C ILE A 7 -16.23 7.52 -20.14
N LYS A 8 -16.48 8.79 -19.79
CA LYS A 8 -17.09 9.73 -20.74
C LYS A 8 -16.07 10.02 -21.86
N ASN A 9 -16.53 9.98 -23.11
CA ASN A 9 -15.78 10.29 -24.34
C ASN A 9 -14.73 9.28 -24.81
N TYR A 10 -14.79 8.01 -24.41
CA TYR A 10 -14.00 6.96 -25.06
C TYR A 10 -14.83 6.26 -26.14
N ILE A 11 -14.38 6.30 -27.39
CA ILE A 11 -14.90 5.44 -28.44
C ILE A 11 -14.46 4.03 -28.07
N ILE A 12 -15.39 3.18 -27.61
CA ILE A 12 -15.11 1.76 -27.42
C ILE A 12 -14.86 1.19 -28.83
N PRO A 13 -13.66 0.66 -29.13
CA PRO A 13 -13.40 0.05 -30.43
C PRO A 13 -14.47 -1.01 -30.73
N LYS A 14 -14.95 -1.08 -31.98
CA LYS A 14 -15.97 -2.06 -32.39
C LYS A 14 -15.60 -3.49 -31.97
N ASP A 15 -14.31 -3.81 -31.96
CA ASP A 15 -13.78 -5.12 -31.61
C ASP A 15 -13.39 -5.31 -30.14
N PHE A 16 -13.58 -4.32 -29.27
CA PHE A 16 -13.14 -4.40 -27.86
C PHE A 16 -13.70 -5.62 -27.14
N LYS A 17 -14.98 -5.97 -27.35
CA LYS A 17 -15.56 -7.18 -26.75
C LYS A 17 -14.84 -8.43 -27.24
N LYS A 18 -14.59 -8.55 -28.55
CA LYS A 18 -13.92 -9.70 -29.16
C LYS A 18 -12.49 -9.82 -28.63
N GLU A 19 -11.76 -8.72 -28.60
CA GLU A 19 -10.40 -8.63 -28.06
C GLU A 19 -10.35 -8.98 -26.57
N TYR A 20 -11.26 -8.42 -25.76
CA TYR A 20 -11.38 -8.73 -24.33
C TYR A 20 -11.63 -10.23 -24.09
N TYR A 21 -12.57 -10.85 -24.81
CA TYR A 21 -12.83 -12.28 -24.66
C TYR A 21 -11.64 -13.14 -25.09
N ASN A 22 -10.93 -12.73 -26.15
CA ASN A 22 -9.71 -13.40 -26.58
C ASN A 22 -8.61 -13.33 -25.50
N LEU A 23 -8.30 -12.12 -25.01
CA LEU A 23 -7.33 -11.90 -23.93
C LEU A 23 -7.72 -12.65 -22.64
N ARG A 24 -9.02 -12.69 -22.30
CA ARG A 24 -9.53 -13.46 -21.16
C ARG A 24 -9.34 -14.97 -21.35
N ASN A 25 -9.44 -15.50 -22.56
CA ASN A 25 -9.19 -16.92 -22.82
C ASN A 25 -7.70 -17.25 -22.82
N ILE A 26 -6.85 -16.36 -23.35
CA ILE A 26 -5.39 -16.48 -23.26
C ILE A 26 -4.95 -16.47 -21.80
N SER A 27 -5.46 -15.55 -20.98
CA SER A 27 -5.05 -15.41 -19.57
C SER A 27 -5.38 -16.64 -18.72
N LYS A 28 -6.43 -17.40 -19.06
CA LYS A 28 -6.72 -18.69 -18.41
C LYS A 28 -5.61 -19.73 -18.62
N ARG A 29 -4.87 -19.66 -19.72
CA ARG A 29 -3.78 -20.58 -20.08
C ARG A 29 -2.42 -20.17 -19.53
N ILE A 30 -2.31 -18.99 -18.92
CA ILE A 30 -1.04 -18.49 -18.39
C ILE A 30 -0.74 -19.16 -17.04
N VAL A 31 0.38 -19.88 -17.01
CA VAL A 31 0.86 -20.63 -15.83
C VAL A 31 1.30 -19.69 -14.71
N LYS A 32 1.85 -18.50 -15.04
CA LYS A 32 2.33 -17.49 -14.08
C LYS A 32 1.45 -16.24 -14.08
N LYS A 33 0.21 -16.35 -13.58
CA LYS A 33 -0.78 -15.26 -13.57
C LYS A 33 -0.31 -13.97 -12.88
N PHE A 34 0.62 -14.05 -11.93
CA PHE A 34 1.17 -12.88 -11.24
C PHE A 34 2.20 -12.10 -12.06
N ASP A 35 2.86 -12.72 -13.03
CA ASP A 35 3.88 -12.06 -13.87
C ASP A 35 3.25 -11.07 -14.87
N ILE A 36 1.94 -11.18 -15.11
CA ILE A 36 1.20 -10.40 -16.11
C ILE A 36 0.19 -9.42 -15.50
N TYR A 37 0.06 -9.36 -14.17
CA TYR A 37 -0.98 -8.57 -13.54
C TYR A 37 -0.57 -7.07 -13.49
N PRO A 38 -1.25 -6.18 -14.24
CA PRO A 38 -0.85 -4.79 -14.41
C PRO A 38 -1.40 -3.94 -13.27
N ILE A 39 -0.90 -4.18 -12.06
CA ILE A 39 -1.48 -3.60 -10.83
C ILE A 39 -1.41 -2.07 -10.83
N ASN A 40 -0.34 -1.47 -11.36
CA ASN A 40 -0.13 -0.03 -11.28
C ASN A 40 -0.92 0.71 -12.35
N GLU A 41 -0.97 0.14 -13.55
CA GLU A 41 -1.86 0.57 -14.62
C GLU A 41 -3.32 0.53 -14.15
N ALA A 42 -3.73 -0.58 -13.50
CA ALA A 42 -5.08 -0.69 -12.95
C ALA A 42 -5.37 0.37 -11.87
N ARG A 43 -4.39 0.68 -11.01
CA ARG A 43 -4.50 1.78 -10.03
C ARG A 43 -4.61 3.14 -10.71
N ASN A 44 -3.80 3.40 -11.73
CA ASN A 44 -3.82 4.65 -12.48
C ASN A 44 -5.15 4.83 -13.22
N VAL A 45 -5.66 3.79 -13.89
CA VAL A 45 -6.99 3.80 -14.53
C VAL A 45 -8.10 4.06 -13.51
N ALA A 46 -8.05 3.41 -12.35
CA ALA A 46 -9.03 3.65 -11.28
C ALA A 46 -8.97 5.10 -10.78
N ARG A 47 -7.78 5.69 -10.68
CA ARG A 47 -7.59 7.09 -10.30
C ARG A 47 -8.05 8.06 -11.37
N LEU A 48 -7.90 7.75 -12.66
CA LEU A 48 -8.45 8.55 -13.75
C LEU A 48 -9.98 8.49 -13.79
N GLY A 49 -10.56 7.34 -13.44
CA GLY A 49 -12.01 7.11 -13.43
C GLY A 49 -12.73 7.55 -12.16
N LYS A 50 -12.04 8.10 -11.15
CA LYS A 50 -12.66 8.51 -9.89
C LYS A 50 -13.54 9.76 -10.07
N LYS A 51 -14.60 9.86 -9.27
CA LYS A 51 -15.58 10.97 -9.34
C LYS A 51 -15.27 12.15 -8.43
N THR A 52 -14.30 11.99 -7.51
CA THR A 52 -13.97 12.97 -6.48
C THR A 52 -12.49 13.31 -6.57
N ILE A 53 -12.10 14.52 -6.15
CA ILE A 53 -10.67 14.91 -6.08
C ILE A 53 -9.93 14.01 -5.08
N LEU A 54 -10.56 13.72 -3.94
CA LEU A 54 -10.03 12.85 -2.91
C LEU A 54 -10.16 11.37 -3.30
N PHE A 55 -9.17 10.56 -2.90
CA PHE A 55 -9.21 9.10 -3.03
C PHE A 55 -8.50 8.39 -1.88
N LEU A 56 -8.89 7.14 -1.63
CA LEU A 56 -8.22 6.24 -0.70
C LEU A 56 -7.38 5.23 -1.49
N SER A 57 -6.07 5.21 -1.24
CA SER A 57 -5.17 4.17 -1.72
C SER A 57 -5.04 3.09 -0.64
N GLY A 58 -5.61 1.91 -0.91
CA GLY A 58 -5.62 0.78 0.01
C GLY A 58 -5.88 -0.56 -0.67
N ASP A 59 -5.74 -1.64 0.09
CA ASP A 59 -6.01 -3.00 -0.36
C ASP A 59 -7.48 -3.35 -0.10
N ILE A 60 -8.12 -4.06 -1.04
CA ILE A 60 -9.55 -4.39 -0.98
C ILE A 60 -9.92 -5.25 0.24
N GLU A 61 -8.97 -6.01 0.78
CA GLU A 61 -9.16 -6.90 1.94
C GLU A 61 -8.95 -6.17 3.28
N ASN A 62 -8.54 -4.89 3.26
CA ASN A 62 -8.30 -4.08 4.46
C ASN A 62 -9.58 -3.31 4.81
N TYR A 63 -10.26 -3.72 5.88
CA TYR A 63 -11.53 -3.13 6.27
C TYR A 63 -11.33 -1.97 7.25
N SER A 64 -11.94 -0.82 6.96
CA SER A 64 -11.80 0.40 7.79
C SER A 64 -12.58 0.36 9.10
N SER A 65 -12.06 1.04 10.13
CA SER A 65 -12.77 1.28 11.39
C SER A 65 -14.10 2.03 11.19
N ASN A 66 -14.97 2.03 12.20
CA ASN A 66 -16.29 2.65 12.10
C ASN A 66 -16.20 4.15 11.82
N GLY A 67 -17.02 4.61 10.86
CA GLY A 67 -17.09 6.03 10.49
C GLY A 67 -15.86 6.55 9.74
N TYR A 68 -14.97 5.68 9.25
CA TYR A 68 -13.73 6.09 8.59
C TYR A 68 -13.94 7.16 7.52
N GLU A 69 -14.80 6.91 6.53
CA GLU A 69 -15.00 7.83 5.40
C GLU A 69 -15.42 9.21 5.92
N ARG A 70 -16.53 9.30 6.66
CA ARG A 70 -17.05 10.55 7.23
C ARG A 70 -16.01 11.32 8.05
N LYS A 71 -15.21 10.63 8.88
CA LYS A 71 -14.19 11.28 9.70
C LYS A 71 -13.06 11.83 8.84
N VAL A 72 -12.55 11.02 7.91
CA VAL A 72 -11.36 11.35 7.11
C VAL A 72 -11.69 12.34 6.00
N SER A 73 -12.87 12.27 5.37
CA SER A 73 -13.27 13.20 4.31
C SER A 73 -13.42 14.64 4.82
N LYS A 74 -13.94 14.84 6.04
CA LYS A 74 -13.94 16.15 6.71
C LYS A 74 -12.52 16.73 6.84
N LEU A 75 -11.60 15.97 7.44
CA LEU A 75 -10.22 16.42 7.64
C LEU A 75 -9.49 16.61 6.30
N ALA A 76 -9.73 15.73 5.33
CA ALA A 76 -9.14 15.80 4.00
C ALA A 76 -9.62 17.03 3.22
N THR A 77 -10.89 17.40 3.35
CA THR A 77 -11.42 18.63 2.74
C THR A 77 -10.65 19.84 3.24
N VAL A 78 -10.52 19.98 4.55
CA VAL A 78 -9.79 21.09 5.17
C VAL A 78 -8.30 21.07 4.80
N TYR A 79 -7.62 19.94 5.00
CA TYR A 79 -6.16 19.90 4.84
C TYR A 79 -5.71 19.85 3.39
N LEU A 80 -6.37 19.05 2.55
CA LEU A 80 -5.92 18.78 1.18
C LEU A 80 -6.55 19.74 0.16
N LEU A 81 -7.82 20.13 0.35
CA LEU A 81 -8.53 20.95 -0.63
C LEU A 81 -8.50 22.44 -0.27
N GLU A 82 -8.91 22.81 0.94
CA GLU A 82 -8.98 24.22 1.37
C GLU A 82 -7.59 24.79 1.66
N GLN A 83 -6.83 24.15 2.55
CA GLN A 83 -5.48 24.59 2.93
C GLN A 83 -4.40 24.19 1.93
N ARG A 84 -4.75 23.30 0.98
CA ARG A 84 -3.84 22.79 -0.06
C ARG A 84 -2.50 22.29 0.50
N ARG A 85 -2.49 21.69 1.69
CA ARG A 85 -1.27 21.15 2.30
C ARG A 85 -0.68 20.05 1.42
N LYS A 86 0.64 20.05 1.24
CA LYS A 86 1.36 19.03 0.46
C LYS A 86 1.60 17.76 1.29
N ILE A 87 0.51 17.10 1.65
CA ILE A 87 0.52 15.93 2.53
C ILE A 87 -0.40 14.83 2.01
N VAL A 88 -0.19 13.62 2.52
CA VAL A 88 -1.18 12.53 2.47
C VAL A 88 -1.60 12.14 3.88
N LEU A 89 -2.84 11.67 4.03
CA LEU A 89 -3.43 11.28 5.31
C LEU A 89 -3.33 9.76 5.49
N VAL A 90 -2.44 9.31 6.37
CA VAL A 90 -2.09 7.89 6.55
C VAL A 90 -2.82 7.33 7.77
N HIS A 91 -3.50 6.20 7.60
CA HIS A 91 -4.03 5.41 8.72
C HIS A 91 -3.11 4.26 9.09
N ARG A 92 -3.16 3.83 10.36
CA ARG A 92 -2.47 2.60 10.77
C ARG A 92 -3.19 1.36 10.24
N ARG A 93 -2.42 0.32 9.95
CA ARG A 93 -2.91 -0.95 9.42
C ARG A 93 -2.64 -2.08 10.40
N PHE A 94 -3.63 -2.94 10.61
CA PHE A 94 -3.54 -4.06 11.53
C PHE A 94 -4.00 -5.35 10.86
N GLU A 95 -3.54 -6.47 11.41
CA GLU A 95 -4.08 -7.80 11.13
C GLU A 95 -4.66 -8.39 12.41
N TYR A 96 -5.72 -9.17 12.27
CA TYR A 96 -6.30 -9.95 13.37
C TYR A 96 -6.38 -11.44 13.02
N GLU A 97 -6.38 -12.27 14.06
CA GLU A 97 -6.46 -13.72 13.93
C GLU A 97 -7.81 -14.15 13.35
N LYS A 98 -7.79 -15.14 12.45
CA LYS A 98 -8.99 -15.67 11.80
C LYS A 98 -9.99 -16.18 12.85
N GLY A 99 -11.27 -15.90 12.65
CA GLY A 99 -12.33 -16.29 13.58
C GLY A 99 -12.57 -15.31 14.74
N PHE A 100 -11.73 -14.28 14.89
CA PHE A 100 -12.02 -13.17 15.79
C PHE A 100 -12.89 -12.12 15.08
N LYS A 101 -13.76 -11.44 15.86
CA LYS A 101 -14.52 -10.30 15.34
C LYS A 101 -13.57 -9.17 14.96
N ARG A 102 -13.77 -8.61 13.77
CA ARG A 102 -13.05 -7.42 13.29
C ARG A 102 -13.17 -6.27 14.31
N PRO A 103 -12.05 -5.66 14.74
CA PRO A 103 -12.10 -4.49 15.61
C PRO A 103 -12.66 -3.29 14.85
N LYS A 104 -13.67 -2.64 15.42
CA LYS A 104 -14.35 -1.49 14.80
C LYS A 104 -13.86 -0.13 15.31
N ASN A 105 -13.15 -0.11 16.44
CA ASN A 105 -12.66 1.06 17.14
C ASN A 105 -11.37 0.71 17.91
N LYS A 106 -10.64 1.72 18.41
CA LYS A 106 -9.36 1.54 19.13
C LYS A 106 -9.54 0.78 20.43
N LYS A 107 -10.69 0.89 21.11
CA LYS A 107 -10.98 0.09 22.31
C LYS A 107 -10.97 -1.42 22.01
N GLU A 108 -11.68 -1.84 20.96
CA GLU A 108 -11.72 -3.23 20.50
C GLU A 108 -10.36 -3.69 19.96
N LEU A 109 -9.70 -2.85 19.18
CA LEU A 109 -8.37 -3.13 18.65
C LEU A 109 -7.35 -3.33 19.78
N LYS A 110 -7.34 -2.44 20.78
CA LYS A 110 -6.47 -2.55 21.95
C LYS A 110 -6.69 -3.87 22.68
N LYS A 111 -7.95 -4.26 22.90
CA LYS A 111 -8.29 -5.55 23.52
C LYS A 111 -7.71 -6.74 22.74
N LEU A 112 -7.72 -6.70 21.40
CA LEU A 112 -7.11 -7.75 20.58
C LEU A 112 -5.57 -7.70 20.63
N LEU A 113 -4.97 -6.51 20.63
CA LEU A 113 -3.52 -6.32 20.74
C LEU A 113 -3.00 -6.84 22.09
N ASP A 114 -3.67 -6.49 23.20
CA ASP A 114 -3.32 -6.92 24.56
C ASP A 114 -3.38 -8.46 24.69
N ARG A 115 -4.35 -9.09 24.00
CA ARG A 115 -4.50 -10.56 23.92
C ARG A 115 -3.57 -11.23 22.90
N LYS A 116 -2.71 -10.47 22.21
CA LYS A 116 -1.86 -10.93 21.10
C LYS A 116 -2.64 -11.54 19.92
N LYS A 117 -3.94 -11.22 19.80
CA LYS A 117 -4.84 -11.65 18.72
C LYS A 117 -4.91 -10.68 17.55
N ALA A 118 -4.31 -9.50 17.69
CA ALA A 118 -4.01 -8.59 16.60
C ALA A 118 -2.52 -8.20 16.59
N GLY A 119 -2.08 -7.61 15.48
CA GLY A 119 -0.73 -7.06 15.33
C GLY A 119 -0.68 -6.00 14.23
N ILE A 120 0.45 -5.31 14.13
CA ILE A 120 0.72 -4.43 12.97
C ILE A 120 0.70 -5.30 11.71
N PHE A 121 0.14 -4.77 10.63
CA PHE A 121 0.05 -5.46 9.35
C PHE A 121 1.42 -6.00 8.88
N HIS A 122 1.47 -7.28 8.48
CA HIS A 122 2.69 -7.99 8.08
C HIS A 122 3.83 -7.95 9.12
N SER A 123 3.54 -7.77 10.42
CA SER A 123 4.58 -7.72 11.46
C SER A 123 5.43 -9.00 11.55
N PHE A 124 5.01 -10.11 10.93
CA PHE A 124 5.81 -11.34 10.91
C PHE A 124 6.73 -11.42 9.69
N GLN A 125 6.27 -10.95 8.54
CA GLN A 125 6.96 -11.14 7.25
C GLN A 125 7.83 -9.93 6.87
N PHE A 126 7.40 -8.73 7.28
CA PHE A 126 7.99 -7.49 6.81
C PHE A 126 7.80 -6.33 7.82
N VAL A 127 8.31 -6.54 9.05
CA VAL A 127 8.19 -5.60 10.19
C VAL A 127 8.49 -4.15 9.79
N GLY A 128 9.52 -3.93 8.96
CA GLY A 128 9.97 -2.60 8.57
C GLY A 128 9.07 -1.86 7.55
N ALA A 129 8.17 -2.54 6.82
CA ALA A 129 7.35 -1.86 5.80
C ALA A 129 6.08 -1.21 6.34
N HIS A 130 5.61 -1.60 7.52
CA HIS A 130 4.34 -1.09 8.05
C HIS A 130 4.46 -0.53 9.46
N TYR A 131 5.68 -0.52 10.01
CA TYR A 131 5.94 0.11 11.29
C TYR A 131 5.77 1.63 11.22
N ILE A 132 4.98 2.17 12.15
CA ILE A 132 4.83 3.60 12.41
C ILE A 132 5.06 3.78 13.92
N ARG A 133 6.01 4.63 14.29
CA ARG A 133 6.34 4.92 15.70
C ARG A 133 5.14 5.45 16.48
N GLY A 134 5.17 5.34 17.80
CA GLY A 134 4.17 5.95 18.68
C GLY A 134 2.85 5.17 18.79
N LEU A 135 2.88 3.83 18.72
CA LEU A 135 1.65 3.02 18.76
C LEU A 135 0.95 3.08 20.13
N LYS A 136 1.72 3.09 21.23
CA LYS A 136 1.15 3.11 22.59
C LYS A 136 0.46 4.45 22.86
N GLU A 137 1.13 5.52 22.49
CA GLU A 137 0.66 6.91 22.57
C GLU A 137 -0.56 7.09 21.69
N TRP A 138 -0.51 6.60 20.44
CA TRP A 138 -1.67 6.59 19.55
C TRP A 138 -2.85 5.85 20.17
N LEU A 139 -2.67 4.65 20.72
CA LEU A 139 -3.75 3.90 21.39
C LEU A 139 -4.30 4.61 22.64
N ALA A 140 -3.49 5.42 23.31
CA ALA A 140 -3.87 6.15 24.51
C ALA A 140 -4.70 7.41 24.22
N VAL A 141 -4.61 7.98 23.01
CA VAL A 141 -5.47 9.12 22.66
C VAL A 141 -6.94 8.69 22.58
N PRO A 142 -7.85 9.31 23.35
CA PRO A 142 -9.27 9.02 23.31
C PRO A 142 -9.84 9.14 21.89
N GLU A 143 -10.72 8.21 21.50
CA GLU A 143 -11.36 8.27 20.19
C GLU A 143 -12.49 9.29 20.15
N ASN A 144 -12.50 10.12 19.11
CA ASN A 144 -13.68 10.88 18.75
C ASN A 144 -14.57 10.07 17.77
N GLY A 145 -15.87 9.95 18.08
CA GLY A 145 -16.84 9.21 17.26
C GLY A 145 -17.21 9.89 15.94
N ASN A 146 -17.03 11.20 15.84
CA ASN A 146 -17.52 12.04 14.75
C ASN A 146 -16.41 12.58 13.85
N GLU A 147 -15.20 12.71 14.39
CA GLU A 147 -14.07 13.35 13.72
C GLU A 147 -12.78 12.56 13.93
N THR A 148 -11.76 12.85 13.11
CA THR A 148 -10.39 12.38 13.32
C THR A 148 -9.45 13.57 13.32
N SER A 149 -8.31 13.42 13.99
CA SER A 149 -7.25 14.43 14.00
C SER A 149 -5.93 13.89 13.44
N SER A 150 -4.98 14.81 13.21
CA SER A 150 -3.58 14.48 12.96
C SER A 150 -2.92 14.05 14.27
N PHE A 151 -2.41 12.82 14.32
CA PHE A 151 -1.56 12.35 15.41
C PHE A 151 -0.13 12.90 15.28
N MET A 152 0.46 12.80 14.08
CA MET A 152 1.77 13.37 13.79
C MET A 152 2.00 13.50 12.29
N THR A 153 2.87 14.40 11.87
CA THR A 153 3.34 14.51 10.48
C THR A 153 4.80 14.10 10.38
N ILE A 154 5.12 13.16 9.47
CA ILE A 154 6.48 12.65 9.26
C ILE A 154 6.94 12.79 7.81
N ASN A 155 8.26 12.79 7.62
CA ASN A 155 8.86 12.69 6.30
C ASN A 155 9.01 11.22 5.90
N TYR A 156 9.05 10.93 4.60
CA TYR A 156 9.29 9.60 4.07
C TYR A 156 10.78 9.25 4.13
N THR A 157 11.22 8.62 5.22
CA THR A 157 12.64 8.31 5.47
C THR A 157 13.01 6.84 5.24
N ASN A 158 12.01 6.00 4.98
CA ASN A 158 12.16 4.56 4.85
C ASN A 158 11.65 4.09 3.49
N PRO A 159 12.52 3.75 2.52
CA PRO A 159 12.12 3.38 1.16
C PRO A 159 11.40 2.02 1.09
N ILE A 160 11.34 1.28 2.20
CA ILE A 160 10.56 0.06 2.32
C ILE A 160 9.20 0.26 2.96
N TRP A 161 8.90 1.46 3.46
CA TRP A 161 7.60 1.77 4.06
C TRP A 161 6.50 1.83 3.01
N GLU A 162 5.39 1.15 3.27
CA GLU A 162 4.25 1.07 2.37
C GLU A 162 2.98 1.61 3.08
N PRO A 163 2.82 2.95 3.11
CA PRO A 163 1.63 3.55 3.68
C PRO A 163 0.41 3.34 2.79
N GLN A 164 -0.74 3.11 3.42
CA GLN A 164 -2.05 3.35 2.83
C GLN A 164 -2.54 4.71 3.29
N PHE A 165 -3.19 5.45 2.39
CA PHE A 165 -3.48 6.85 2.65
C PHE A 165 -4.68 7.37 1.87
N VAL A 166 -5.27 8.44 2.39
CA VAL A 166 -6.14 9.34 1.64
C VAL A 166 -5.30 10.49 1.06
N GLY A 167 -5.48 10.77 -0.22
CA GLY A 167 -4.79 11.83 -0.95
C GLY A 167 -5.71 12.51 -1.95
N ASP A 168 -5.17 13.52 -2.64
CA ASP A 168 -5.83 14.23 -3.75
C ASP A 168 -5.05 14.07 -5.07
N ASP A 169 -5.54 14.69 -6.13
CA ASP A 169 -4.97 14.59 -7.48
C ASP A 169 -3.53 15.05 -7.65
N ARG A 170 -2.95 15.74 -6.66
CA ARG A 170 -1.54 16.14 -6.68
C ARG A 170 -0.61 14.97 -6.37
N VAL A 171 -1.13 13.89 -5.77
CA VAL A 171 -0.37 12.66 -5.58
C VAL A 171 0.03 12.11 -6.96
N PRO A 172 1.31 11.83 -7.25
CA PRO A 172 1.74 11.34 -8.55
C PRO A 172 1.14 9.96 -8.86
N PHE A 173 1.04 9.59 -10.13
CA PHE A 173 0.63 8.24 -10.52
C PHE A 173 1.66 7.19 -10.10
N HIS A 174 1.22 5.93 -9.99
CA HIS A 174 2.13 4.81 -9.83
C HIS A 174 2.96 4.66 -11.10
N ASP A 175 4.24 4.32 -10.94
CA ASP A 175 5.12 4.00 -12.05
C ASP A 175 4.79 2.57 -12.53
N GLU A 176 4.27 2.49 -13.75
CA GLU A 176 3.70 1.28 -14.36
C GLU A 176 4.76 0.20 -14.61
N ILE A 177 6.05 0.57 -14.65
CA ILE A 177 7.13 -0.40 -14.83
C ILE A 177 7.30 -1.35 -13.63
N PHE A 178 6.78 -1.00 -12.44
CA PHE A 178 6.92 -1.85 -11.25
C PHE A 178 5.92 -3.00 -11.24
N PRO A 179 6.39 -4.26 -11.33
CA PRO A 179 5.48 -5.39 -11.42
C PRO A 179 4.78 -5.67 -10.08
N TYR A 180 3.66 -6.37 -10.16
CA TYR A 180 2.92 -6.82 -8.99
C TYR A 180 3.81 -7.57 -7.99
N ARG A 181 3.57 -7.35 -6.69
CA ARG A 181 4.33 -7.87 -5.53
C ARG A 181 5.77 -7.39 -5.36
N PHE A 182 6.39 -6.75 -6.35
CA PHE A 182 7.76 -6.23 -6.22
C PHE A 182 7.80 -4.72 -6.25
N ARG A 183 7.89 -4.11 -5.06
CA ARG A 183 7.90 -2.64 -4.93
C ARG A 183 6.71 -1.94 -5.61
N SER A 184 5.63 -2.68 -5.90
CA SER A 184 4.46 -2.20 -6.64
C SER A 184 3.74 -1.02 -6.00
N ASN A 185 4.00 -0.70 -4.74
CA ASN A 185 3.38 0.46 -4.08
C ASN A 185 4.40 1.33 -3.32
N THR A 186 5.50 0.74 -2.80
CA THR A 186 6.56 1.50 -2.12
C THR A 186 7.26 2.53 -3.01
N HIS A 187 7.28 2.33 -4.34
CA HIS A 187 7.87 3.31 -5.26
C HIS A 187 7.11 4.64 -5.21
N LEU A 188 5.79 4.62 -5.05
CA LEU A 188 4.97 5.83 -4.97
C LEU A 188 5.38 6.70 -3.77
N GLY A 189 5.67 6.07 -2.62
CA GLY A 189 6.20 6.78 -1.44
C GLY A 189 7.53 7.49 -1.74
N ASN A 190 8.39 6.88 -2.56
CA ASN A 190 9.64 7.51 -2.99
C ASN A 190 9.40 8.69 -3.93
N ILE A 191 8.49 8.56 -4.92
CA ILE A 191 8.12 9.69 -5.80
C ILE A 191 7.56 10.83 -4.96
N MET A 192 6.61 10.55 -4.06
CA MET A 192 6.03 11.53 -3.15
C MET A 192 7.10 12.22 -2.29
N CYS A 193 8.08 11.49 -1.78
CA CYS A 193 9.22 12.09 -1.06
C CYS A 193 9.96 13.11 -1.93
N HIS A 194 10.32 12.74 -3.16
CA HIS A 194 11.05 13.63 -4.08
C HIS A 194 10.19 14.81 -4.56
N GLN A 195 8.87 14.67 -4.49
CA GLN A 195 7.91 15.75 -4.66
C GLN A 195 7.56 16.46 -3.34
N GLU A 196 8.34 16.28 -2.27
CA GLU A 196 8.21 17.00 -0.99
C GLU A 196 6.87 16.78 -0.26
N PHE A 197 6.17 15.69 -0.53
CA PHE A 197 5.00 15.31 0.27
C PHE A 197 5.41 14.87 1.68
N ARG A 198 4.60 15.27 2.66
CA ARG A 198 4.70 14.74 4.04
C ARG A 198 3.53 13.81 4.37
N PHE A 199 3.70 12.98 5.39
CA PHE A 199 2.77 11.90 5.70
C PHE A 199 2.16 12.16 7.08
N THR A 200 0.88 12.52 7.10
CA THR A 200 0.15 12.84 8.32
C THR A 200 -0.56 11.60 8.83
N ILE A 201 -0.07 11.04 9.94
CA ILE A 201 -0.68 9.88 10.59
C ILE A 201 -1.95 10.31 11.30
N LEU A 202 -3.05 9.60 11.04
CA LEU A 202 -4.37 9.88 11.62
C LEU A 202 -4.54 9.18 12.97
N ASN A 203 -5.31 9.79 13.88
CA ASN A 203 -5.51 9.28 15.24
C ASN A 203 -6.69 8.30 15.41
N ASP A 204 -7.87 8.62 14.87
CA ASP A 204 -9.15 7.98 15.24
C ASP A 204 -9.61 6.92 14.22
N VAL A 205 -8.72 6.56 13.30
CA VAL A 205 -9.02 5.66 12.19
C VAL A 205 -7.87 4.69 11.90
N PHE A 206 -8.25 3.48 11.49
CA PHE A 206 -7.33 2.43 11.08
C PHE A 206 -8.02 1.48 10.11
N THR A 207 -7.24 0.60 9.48
CA THR A 207 -7.78 -0.56 8.74
C THR A 207 -7.31 -1.85 9.37
N ALA A 208 -8.13 -2.90 9.22
CA ALA A 208 -7.88 -4.23 9.76
C ALA A 208 -8.11 -5.29 8.69
N HIS A 209 -7.14 -6.20 8.55
CA HIS A 209 -7.19 -7.35 7.66
C HIS A 209 -7.36 -8.65 8.47
N GLU A 210 -8.24 -9.55 8.04
CA GLU A 210 -8.38 -10.86 8.69
C GLU A 210 -7.30 -11.82 8.21
N GLY A 211 -6.77 -12.64 9.12
CA GLY A 211 -5.84 -13.70 8.75
C GLY A 211 -4.40 -13.25 8.85
N ARG A 212 -3.96 -13.02 10.10
CA ARG A 212 -2.55 -12.80 10.43
C ARG A 212 -1.70 -14.00 10.01
N LYS A 213 -0.89 -13.85 8.95
CA LYS A 213 0.05 -14.88 8.50
C LYS A 213 1.19 -15.08 9.51
N ARG A 214 1.46 -16.33 9.86
CA ARG A 214 2.56 -16.74 10.77
C ARG A 214 3.69 -17.51 10.07
N ARG A 215 3.55 -17.73 8.76
CA ARG A 215 4.53 -18.40 7.89
C ARG A 215 4.29 -17.96 6.44
N LEU A 216 5.37 -17.88 5.66
CA LEU A 216 5.31 -17.82 4.21
C LEU A 216 5.24 -19.24 3.66
N GLU A 217 4.41 -19.46 2.65
CA GLU A 217 4.43 -20.71 1.88
C GLU A 217 5.67 -20.77 0.98
N ASP A 218 6.12 -21.98 0.63
CA ASP A 218 7.39 -22.18 -0.08
C ASP A 218 7.36 -21.60 -1.51
N ASN A 219 6.18 -21.63 -2.15
CA ASN A 219 5.89 -20.94 -3.41
C ASN A 219 6.06 -19.41 -3.32
N GLU A 220 5.66 -18.78 -2.21
CA GLU A 220 5.81 -17.35 -1.96
C GLU A 220 7.30 -17.02 -1.83
N VAL A 221 8.06 -17.84 -1.10
CA VAL A 221 9.50 -17.65 -0.93
C VAL A 221 10.23 -17.73 -2.28
N LYS A 222 9.95 -18.78 -3.09
CA LYS A 222 10.54 -18.94 -4.42
C LYS A 222 10.20 -17.75 -5.33
N PHE A 223 8.95 -17.31 -5.31
CA PHE A 223 8.51 -16.14 -6.07
C PHE A 223 9.29 -14.87 -5.68
N TYR A 224 9.46 -14.61 -4.37
CA TYR A 224 10.26 -13.46 -3.92
C TYR A 224 11.69 -13.52 -4.46
N VAL A 225 12.37 -14.66 -4.33
CA VAL A 225 13.75 -14.85 -4.80
C VAL A 225 13.88 -14.63 -6.31
N GLU A 226 12.97 -15.21 -7.10
CA GLU A 226 13.00 -15.08 -8.57
C GLU A 226 12.76 -13.64 -9.05
N GLY A 227 11.80 -12.93 -8.46
CA GLY A 227 11.51 -11.56 -8.91
C GLY A 227 12.50 -10.50 -8.44
N HIS A 228 13.28 -10.76 -7.38
CA HIS A 228 14.33 -9.82 -6.94
C HIS A 228 15.38 -9.56 -8.03
N LYS A 229 15.76 -10.58 -8.82
CA LYS A 229 16.70 -10.40 -9.94
C LYS A 229 16.12 -9.50 -11.03
N LYS A 230 14.82 -9.64 -11.31
CA LYS A 230 14.10 -8.86 -12.35
C LYS A 230 13.99 -7.38 -11.99
N VAL A 231 13.79 -7.06 -10.71
CA VAL A 231 13.48 -5.67 -10.28
C VAL A 231 14.73 -4.81 -10.03
N LYS A 232 15.93 -5.40 -9.96
CA LYS A 232 17.19 -4.65 -9.74
C LYS A 232 17.41 -3.55 -10.80
N ASN A 233 17.23 -3.89 -12.08
CA ASN A 233 17.43 -2.95 -13.18
C ASN A 233 16.37 -1.84 -13.17
N ILE A 234 15.12 -2.18 -12.87
CA ILE A 234 14.03 -1.22 -12.71
C ILE A 234 14.34 -0.22 -11.60
N ILE A 235 14.75 -0.70 -10.42
CA ILE A 235 15.12 0.16 -9.29
C ILE A 235 16.29 1.08 -9.63
N SER A 236 17.32 0.56 -10.31
CA SER A 236 18.47 1.36 -10.71
C SER A 236 18.06 2.52 -11.62
N LYS A 237 17.29 2.23 -12.68
CA LYS A 237 16.76 3.24 -13.60
C LYS A 237 15.86 4.24 -12.89
N PHE A 238 14.93 3.76 -12.05
CA PHE A 238 14.03 4.59 -11.28
C PHE A 238 14.78 5.58 -10.36
N ASN A 239 15.75 5.09 -9.59
CA ASN A 239 16.57 5.95 -8.73
C ASN A 239 17.38 6.98 -9.55
N GLY A 240 17.92 6.56 -10.69
CA GLY A 240 18.62 7.47 -11.62
C GLY A 240 17.70 8.58 -12.13
N ASN A 241 16.49 8.24 -12.55
CA ASN A 241 15.48 9.18 -13.04
C ASN A 241 15.06 10.17 -11.94
N LEU A 242 14.77 9.70 -10.73
CA LEU A 242 14.42 10.57 -9.61
C LEU A 242 15.53 11.56 -9.26
N LYS A 243 16.79 11.13 -9.26
CA LYS A 243 17.93 12.03 -9.01
C LYS A 243 18.09 13.09 -10.10
N LYS A 244 17.83 12.72 -11.36
CA LYS A 244 17.88 13.66 -12.49
C LYS A 244 16.74 14.67 -12.43
N MET A 245 15.54 14.24 -12.07
CA MET A 245 14.35 15.09 -11.99
C MET A 245 14.32 15.98 -10.75
N TYR A 246 14.83 15.50 -9.62
CA TYR A 246 14.78 16.17 -8.31
C TYR A 246 16.17 16.21 -7.67
N PRO A 247 17.15 16.93 -8.27
CA PRO A 247 18.54 16.94 -7.80
C PRO A 247 18.68 17.52 -6.39
N HIS A 248 17.78 18.42 -5.97
CA HIS A 248 17.75 19.00 -4.61
C HIS A 248 17.30 17.99 -3.55
N MET A 249 16.57 16.94 -3.93
CA MET A 249 16.05 15.93 -3.00
C MET A 249 16.95 14.71 -2.83
N LYS A 250 18.04 14.60 -3.61
CA LYS A 250 18.91 13.40 -3.70
C LYS A 250 19.48 12.92 -2.37
N ASN A 251 19.70 13.84 -1.42
CA ASN A 251 20.27 13.56 -0.10
C ASN A 251 19.20 13.57 1.01
N ILE A 252 17.98 13.98 0.69
CA ILE A 252 16.85 14.04 1.63
C ILE A 252 16.05 12.73 1.56
N CYS A 253 15.76 12.28 0.34
CA CYS A 253 15.01 11.06 0.09
C CYS A 253 15.96 9.89 -0.16
N LYS A 254 15.80 8.81 0.60
CA LYS A 254 16.63 7.61 0.42
C LYS A 254 16.28 6.90 -0.89
N ASN A 255 17.31 6.40 -1.58
CA ASN A 255 17.12 5.56 -2.76
C ASN A 255 16.33 4.29 -2.41
N MET A 256 15.56 3.81 -3.37
CA MET A 256 14.99 2.48 -3.28
C MET A 256 16.07 1.42 -3.30
N THR A 257 15.86 0.37 -2.52
CA THR A 257 16.72 -0.81 -2.48
C THR A 257 15.95 -2.03 -2.97
N VAL A 258 16.64 -3.08 -3.39
CA VAL A 258 16.03 -4.34 -3.85
C VAL A 258 15.22 -5.03 -2.72
N GLY A 259 15.28 -4.53 -1.48
CA GLY A 259 14.62 -5.09 -0.30
C GLY A 259 15.61 -5.94 0.49
N SER A 260 15.54 -5.85 1.82
CA SER A 260 16.38 -6.66 2.70
C SER A 260 15.95 -8.12 2.63
N THR A 261 16.72 -8.89 1.87
CA THR A 261 16.70 -10.35 1.82
C THR A 261 17.14 -11.02 3.12
N GLY A 262 17.55 -10.29 4.17
CA GLY A 262 18.13 -10.89 5.38
C GLY A 262 17.25 -11.98 6.01
N TYR A 263 15.94 -11.75 6.15
CA TYR A 263 15.03 -12.73 6.74
C TYR A 263 14.50 -13.75 5.71
N ILE A 264 14.05 -13.29 4.54
CA ILE A 264 13.45 -14.15 3.50
C ILE A 264 14.50 -15.06 2.84
N ALA A 265 15.71 -14.56 2.57
CA ALA A 265 16.80 -15.37 2.02
C ALA A 265 17.46 -16.27 3.07
N LYS A 266 17.49 -15.89 4.36
CA LYS A 266 17.92 -16.80 5.44
C LYS A 266 16.94 -17.97 5.59
N ARG A 267 15.62 -17.69 5.52
CA ARG A 267 14.57 -18.71 5.55
C ARG A 267 14.59 -19.60 4.30
N TYR A 268 14.80 -19.04 3.11
CA TYR A 268 14.97 -19.81 1.87
C TYR A 268 16.21 -20.74 1.94
N LYS A 269 17.36 -20.23 2.39
CA LYS A 269 18.57 -21.04 2.59
C LYS A 269 18.34 -22.18 3.59
N GLN A 270 17.58 -21.96 4.66
CA GLN A 270 17.19 -23.02 5.60
C GLN A 270 16.27 -24.06 4.98
N LEU A 271 15.30 -23.66 4.16
CA LEU A 271 14.37 -24.59 3.51
C LEU A 271 15.06 -25.47 2.45
N MET A 272 16.00 -24.91 1.69
CA MET A 272 16.84 -25.66 0.73
C MET A 272 17.80 -26.63 1.45
N ALA A 273 18.36 -26.23 2.60
CA ALA A 273 19.25 -27.08 3.38
C ALA A 273 18.53 -28.27 4.06
N ASN A 274 17.22 -28.13 4.32
CA ASN A 274 16.41 -29.16 4.98
C ASN A 274 15.65 -30.06 3.99
N GLY A 275 15.92 -29.98 2.68
CA GLY A 275 15.27 -30.80 1.65
C GLY A 275 13.75 -30.65 1.58
N THR A 276 13.21 -29.52 2.05
CA THR A 276 11.76 -29.24 2.10
C THR A 276 11.27 -28.51 0.85
N ILE A 277 12.16 -28.29 -0.12
CA ILE A 277 11.93 -27.77 -1.48
C ILE A 277 12.83 -28.56 -2.43
#